data_AF-A0AAU8X9C5-F1
#
_entry.id   AF-A0AAU8X9C5-F1
#
_cell.length_a   1.000
_cell.length_b   1.000
_cell.length_c   1.000
_cell.angle_alpha   90.00
_cell.angle_beta   90.00
_cell.angle_gamma   90.00
#
_symmetry.space_group_name_H-M   'P 1'
#
loop_
_entity.id
_entity.type
_entity.pdbx_description
1 polymer ?
#
loop_
_entity_poly.entity_id
_entity_poly.type
_entity_poly.pdbx_seq_one_letter_code
_entity_poly.pdbx_strand_id
1 'polypeptide(L)'
;MTYPVKWYSSNMQGAGNLGDTTDGALTSLLKSILVTGFGTLAINALAWDTAKGWAVATFTGGHAYLQDSVVQVDGVSPAAYNGEHRVMQVTATQVWFELAGGNPGAAGSGAAMTMKVAPLGWTLTHESGDGKVAIYRPANVSESGNVSWRFDNTAFSGWTGSNTWGYGSYLAKVSLVEDVVDINTFTTIFEHRWPATQRYSDKIWDLIGDDQLLYWLPSLTAVSYQAVFCMGYIRSIRPGDRYHAVLCHYSTTNAGDNSVAWGVRENPGGVNNCGTPLTSFDNSSQRVMARAYHQLFGSTSWWTKGIGSRFGAGLSVPNGTDNGFYLSTDPIMVVENGSHLRGYMPGLICPLGDITAWHRKNFADLPALPGKKIRFIRGLYQPNIHSIDSRSLIGFDLNGPWR
;
A
#
# COMPACT_ATOMS: atom_id res chain seq x y z
N MET A 1 13.35 10.97 -6.81
CA MET A 1 13.47 10.84 -5.34
C MET A 1 14.61 9.86 -5.03
N THR A 2 15.36 10.06 -3.94
CA THR A 2 16.47 9.15 -3.55
C THR A 2 15.99 7.75 -3.19
N TYR A 3 14.79 7.64 -2.60
CA TYR A 3 14.14 6.36 -2.30
C TYR A 3 12.79 6.29 -3.02
N PRO A 4 12.73 5.69 -4.22
CA PRO A 4 11.54 5.72 -5.07
C PRO A 4 10.40 4.85 -4.53
N VAL A 5 10.72 3.86 -3.69
CA VAL A 5 9.73 2.93 -3.12
C VAL A 5 9.81 2.94 -1.61
N LYS A 6 8.64 3.03 -0.97
CA LYS A 6 8.49 3.04 0.48
C LYS A 6 7.43 2.03 0.91
N TRP A 7 7.66 1.45 2.07
CA TRP A 7 6.68 0.59 2.73
C TRP A 7 6.35 1.16 4.10
N TYR A 8 5.13 0.89 4.54
CA TYR A 8 4.54 1.41 5.75
C TYR A 8 3.80 0.28 6.44
N SER A 9 3.74 0.35 7.77
CA SER A 9 2.97 -0.60 8.55
C SER A 9 2.42 0.03 9.81
N SER A 10 1.29 -0.52 10.29
CA SER A 10 0.65 -0.17 11.56
C SER A 10 1.58 -0.27 12.77
N ASN A 11 2.70 -1.00 12.67
CA ASN A 11 3.67 -1.17 13.75
C ASN A 11 4.74 -0.06 13.79
N MET A 12 4.73 0.86 12.83
CA MET A 12 5.72 1.93 12.77
C MET A 12 5.44 3.04 13.80
N GLN A 13 6.48 3.77 14.17
CA GLN A 13 6.41 4.93 15.05
C GLN A 13 5.30 5.89 14.61
N GLY A 14 4.34 6.15 15.50
CA GLY A 14 3.24 7.09 15.27
C GLY A 14 2.34 6.74 14.08
N ALA A 15 2.30 5.47 13.67
CA ALA A 15 1.42 5.00 12.61
C ALA A 15 -0.06 5.26 12.97
N GLY A 16 -0.81 5.82 12.02
CA GLY A 16 -2.25 6.08 12.18
C GLY A 16 -3.08 4.79 12.25
N ASN A 17 -4.32 4.90 12.71
CA ASN A 17 -5.27 3.80 12.80
C ASN A 17 -6.56 4.18 12.04
N LEU A 18 -7.18 3.22 11.35
CA LEU A 18 -8.49 3.40 10.71
C LEU A 18 -9.66 3.53 11.72
N GLY A 19 -9.37 3.37 13.01
CA GLY A 19 -10.36 3.48 14.08
C GLY A 19 -11.40 2.36 14.04
N ASP A 20 -12.45 2.55 14.83
CA ASP A 20 -13.60 1.65 14.89
C ASP A 20 -14.80 2.24 14.12
N THR A 21 -15.27 3.41 14.53
CA THR A 21 -16.48 4.03 13.97
C THR A 21 -16.27 5.51 13.62
N THR A 22 -15.02 5.91 13.37
CA THR A 22 -14.62 7.31 13.23
C THR A 22 -14.60 7.72 11.76
N ASP A 23 -15.38 8.73 11.39
CA ASP A 23 -15.33 9.32 10.07
C ASP A 23 -14.05 10.16 9.89
N GLY A 24 -13.58 10.31 8.65
CA GLY A 24 -12.27 10.89 8.34
C GLY A 24 -11.03 10.01 8.60
N ALA A 25 -11.16 8.86 9.28
CA ALA A 25 -10.00 8.06 9.69
C ALA A 25 -9.13 7.56 8.52
N LEU A 26 -9.76 7.07 7.43
CA LEU A 26 -9.02 6.66 6.22
C LEU A 26 -8.30 7.84 5.57
N THR A 27 -8.98 8.99 5.43
CA THR A 27 -8.42 10.18 4.80
C THR A 27 -7.23 10.72 5.60
N SER A 28 -7.34 10.74 6.94
CA SER A 28 -6.25 11.12 7.83
C SER A 28 -5.04 10.19 7.69
N LEU A 29 -5.29 8.87 7.67
CA LEU A 29 -4.23 7.87 7.46
C LEU A 29 -3.53 8.06 6.11
N LEU A 30 -4.30 8.17 5.02
CA LEU A 30 -3.75 8.36 3.68
C LEU A 30 -2.97 9.67 3.58
N LYS A 31 -3.45 10.79 4.13
CA LYS A 31 -2.71 12.05 4.15
C LYS A 31 -1.36 11.91 4.87
N SER A 32 -1.34 11.21 6.00
CA SER A 32 -0.13 10.95 6.78
C SER A 32 0.92 10.15 6.00
N ILE A 33 0.48 9.16 5.23
CA ILE A 33 1.37 8.28 4.46
C ILE A 33 1.81 8.95 3.16
N LEU A 34 0.87 9.55 2.43
CA LEU A 34 1.06 10.04 1.07
C LEU A 34 1.82 11.36 1.01
N VAL A 35 1.58 12.25 1.97
CA VAL A 35 1.96 13.68 1.85
C VAL A 35 2.86 14.15 2.98
N THR A 36 2.48 13.94 4.24
CA THR A 36 3.15 14.63 5.36
C THR A 36 4.26 13.81 6.01
N GLY A 37 4.18 12.48 5.93
CA GLY A 37 4.89 11.58 6.83
C GLY A 37 4.24 11.56 8.21
N PHE A 38 4.76 10.73 9.10
CA PHE A 38 4.23 10.57 10.46
C PHE A 38 5.30 10.12 11.44
N GLY A 39 4.96 10.09 12.73
CA GLY A 39 5.85 9.56 13.75
C GLY A 39 7.06 10.42 14.05
N THR A 40 6.91 11.75 14.06
CA THR A 40 8.01 12.66 14.37
C THR A 40 8.48 12.50 15.82
N LEU A 41 9.79 12.28 16.00
CA LEU A 41 10.46 12.29 17.29
C LEU A 41 11.66 13.24 17.26
N ALA A 42 11.99 13.81 18.43
CA ALA A 42 13.24 14.55 18.60
C ALA A 42 14.42 13.59 18.74
N ILE A 43 15.50 13.85 18.02
CA ILE A 43 16.74 13.07 18.11
C ILE A 43 17.55 13.59 19.29
N ASN A 44 17.91 12.72 20.24
CA ASN A 44 18.70 13.12 21.43
C ASN A 44 20.20 13.19 21.13
N ALA A 45 20.71 12.28 20.31
CA ALA A 45 22.08 12.29 19.83
C ALA A 45 22.15 11.71 18.43
N LEU A 46 23.01 12.28 17.58
CA LEU A 46 23.26 11.78 16.23
C LEU A 46 24.76 11.78 15.97
N ALA A 47 25.30 10.64 15.56
CA ALA A 47 26.72 10.49 15.29
C ALA A 47 26.97 9.51 14.14
N TRP A 48 28.23 9.43 13.69
CA TRP A 48 28.67 8.42 12.74
C TRP A 48 29.24 7.20 13.49
N ASP A 49 28.70 6.02 13.22
CA ASP A 49 29.21 4.73 13.72
C ASP A 49 30.25 4.20 12.72
N THR A 50 31.54 4.38 13.04
CA THR A 50 32.66 3.97 12.15
C THR A 50 32.75 2.46 11.97
N ALA A 51 32.28 1.65 12.92
CA ALA A 51 32.34 0.20 12.83
C ALA A 51 31.34 -0.34 11.81
N LYS A 52 30.18 0.32 11.69
CA LYS A 52 29.13 -0.08 10.73
C LYS A 52 29.16 0.72 9.43
N GLY A 53 29.77 1.91 9.43
CA GLY A 53 29.76 2.82 8.29
C GLY A 53 28.40 3.50 8.07
N TRP A 54 27.63 3.74 9.14
CA TRP A 54 26.30 4.36 9.08
C TRP A 54 26.14 5.46 10.13
N ALA A 55 25.21 6.38 9.91
CA ALA A 55 24.78 7.31 10.95
C ALA A 55 23.92 6.59 11.98
N VAL A 56 24.01 6.99 13.26
CA VAL A 56 23.22 6.45 14.37
C VAL A 56 22.50 7.57 15.11
N ALA A 57 21.16 7.53 15.08
CA ALA A 57 20.30 8.39 15.89
C ALA A 57 19.91 7.68 17.18
N THR A 58 19.94 8.39 18.31
CA THR A 58 19.57 7.88 19.64
C THR A 58 18.33 8.60 20.16
N PHE A 59 17.40 7.82 20.74
CA PHE A 59 16.14 8.27 21.32
C PHE A 59 16.02 7.75 22.76
N THR A 60 16.09 8.64 23.75
CA THR A 60 16.05 8.28 25.18
C THR A 60 14.70 7.66 25.57
N GLY A 61 13.61 8.12 24.96
CA GLY A 61 12.25 7.58 25.17
C GLY A 61 11.94 6.31 24.36
N GLY A 62 12.91 5.81 23.59
CA GLY A 62 12.71 4.74 22.62
C GLY A 62 12.00 5.19 21.34
N HIS A 63 11.83 4.26 20.41
CA HIS A 63 11.12 4.48 19.14
C HIS A 63 10.54 3.17 18.58
N ALA A 64 9.66 3.29 17.59
CA ALA A 64 9.15 2.17 16.80
C ALA A 64 9.42 2.30 15.29
N TYR A 65 10.46 3.04 14.87
CA TYR A 65 10.94 2.95 13.48
C TYR A 65 11.39 1.52 13.14
N LEU A 66 11.19 1.10 11.89
CA LEU A 66 11.44 -0.27 11.45
C LEU A 66 12.58 -0.34 10.44
N GLN A 67 13.33 -1.45 10.49
CA GLN A 67 14.36 -1.75 9.49
C GLN A 67 13.79 -1.71 8.08
N ASP A 68 14.57 -1.22 7.13
CA ASP A 68 14.22 -1.04 5.72
C ASP A 68 13.10 -0.04 5.43
N SER A 69 12.52 0.61 6.44
CA SER A 69 11.66 1.79 6.22
C SER A 69 12.50 2.99 5.77
N VAL A 70 11.86 4.01 5.21
CA VAL A 70 12.52 5.28 4.88
C VAL A 70 12.12 6.32 5.92
N VAL A 71 13.11 6.92 6.56
CA VAL A 71 12.94 8.02 7.51
C VAL A 71 13.39 9.33 6.88
N GLN A 72 12.81 10.44 7.33
CA GLN A 72 13.27 11.79 7.01
C GLN A 72 13.88 12.40 8.26
N VAL A 73 15.09 12.94 8.12
CA VAL A 73 15.81 13.67 9.17
C VAL A 73 15.86 15.14 8.79
N ASP A 74 15.53 16.01 9.74
CA ASP A 74 15.50 17.47 9.54
C ASP A 74 16.12 18.21 10.73
N GLY A 75 16.65 19.41 10.48
CA GLY A 75 17.14 20.32 11.51
C GLY A 75 18.54 20.04 12.05
N VAL A 76 19.38 19.34 11.28
CA VAL A 76 20.71 18.88 11.70
C VAL A 76 21.85 19.58 10.94
N SER A 77 22.92 19.93 11.65
CA SER A 77 24.25 20.24 11.09
C SER A 77 25.25 19.17 11.50
N PRO A 78 26.15 18.67 10.61
CA PRO A 78 26.28 19.00 9.20
C PRO A 78 25.06 18.64 8.34
N ALA A 79 24.86 19.38 7.24
CA ALA A 79 23.69 19.25 6.39
C ALA A 79 23.52 17.86 5.76
N ALA A 80 24.62 17.09 5.67
CA ALA A 80 24.64 15.72 5.15
C ALA A 80 23.73 14.75 5.91
N TYR A 81 23.38 15.03 7.17
CA TYR A 81 22.43 14.22 7.92
C TYR A 81 20.97 14.46 7.51
N ASN A 82 20.62 15.60 6.92
CA ASN A 82 19.24 15.91 6.58
C ASN A 82 18.78 15.17 5.31
N GLY A 83 17.47 15.08 5.15
CA GLY A 83 16.82 14.42 4.02
C GLY A 83 16.31 13.03 4.36
N GLU A 84 15.90 12.31 3.32
CA GLU A 84 15.42 10.95 3.47
C GLU A 84 16.58 9.95 3.51
N HIS A 85 16.45 8.91 4.33
CA HIS A 85 17.44 7.84 4.51
C HIS A 85 16.77 6.49 4.73
N ARG A 86 17.36 5.40 4.23
CA ARG A 86 16.91 4.04 4.52
C ARG A 86 17.43 3.60 5.88
N VAL A 87 16.53 3.08 6.71
CA VAL A 87 16.91 2.46 7.98
C VAL A 87 17.58 1.11 7.72
N MET A 88 18.80 0.95 8.25
CA MET A 88 19.63 -0.25 8.06
C MET A 88 19.51 -1.20 9.25
N GLN A 89 19.38 -0.65 10.46
CA GLN A 89 19.24 -1.42 11.69
C GLN A 89 18.50 -0.59 12.74
N VAL A 90 17.81 -1.27 13.65
CA VAL A 90 17.17 -0.65 14.82
C VAL A 90 17.45 -1.46 16.09
N THR A 91 17.49 -0.77 17.22
CA THR A 91 17.29 -1.35 18.56
C THR A 91 16.08 -0.67 19.21
N ALA A 92 15.88 -0.83 20.53
CA ALA A 92 14.81 -0.13 21.23
C ALA A 92 15.02 1.41 21.29
N THR A 93 16.28 1.86 21.21
CA THR A 93 16.65 3.27 21.44
C THR A 93 17.54 3.86 20.36
N GLN A 94 17.96 3.09 19.36
CA GLN A 94 18.87 3.54 18.32
C GLN A 94 18.41 3.13 16.91
N VAL A 95 18.57 4.04 15.96
CA VAL A 95 18.29 3.83 14.54
C VAL A 95 19.57 4.08 13.75
N TRP A 96 20.02 3.10 12.97
CA TRP A 96 21.11 3.26 12.02
C TRP A 96 20.57 3.46 10.63
N PHE A 97 21.15 4.41 9.89
CA PHE A 97 20.79 4.70 8.51
C PHE A 97 22.01 5.10 7.68
N GLU A 98 21.97 4.76 6.40
CA GLU A 98 23.07 5.03 5.47
C GLU A 98 23.02 6.47 4.96
N LEU A 99 24.18 7.12 4.90
CA LEU A 99 24.34 8.43 4.27
C LEU A 99 25.06 8.24 2.93
N ALA A 100 24.46 8.74 1.84
CA ALA A 100 25.04 8.61 0.50
C ALA A 100 26.46 9.21 0.38
N GLY A 101 26.77 10.25 1.16
CA GLY A 101 28.08 10.90 1.21
C GLY A 101 29.08 10.30 2.21
N GLY A 102 28.70 9.25 2.94
CA GLY A 102 29.53 8.67 4.00
C GLY A 102 29.64 9.54 5.25
N ASN A 103 30.75 9.43 5.97
CA ASN A 103 30.99 10.10 7.26
C ASN A 103 30.92 11.64 7.11
N PRO A 104 29.99 12.32 7.82
CA PRO A 104 29.86 13.78 7.77
C PRO A 104 30.98 14.56 8.45
N GLY A 105 31.97 13.88 9.05
CA GLY A 105 33.14 14.50 9.70
C GLY A 105 32.88 15.05 11.10
N ALA A 106 31.62 15.20 11.51
CA ALA A 106 31.23 15.64 12.84
C ALA A 106 29.91 14.99 13.28
N ALA A 107 29.67 14.99 14.60
CA ALA A 107 28.38 14.60 15.17
C ALA A 107 27.29 15.60 14.76
N GLY A 108 26.05 15.12 14.69
CA GLY A 108 24.88 15.94 14.42
C GLY A 108 24.61 16.90 15.58
N SER A 109 24.34 18.15 15.25
CA SER A 109 23.95 19.21 16.18
C SER A 109 22.85 20.07 15.59
N GLY A 110 21.97 20.62 16.43
CA GLY A 110 20.87 21.46 15.98
C GLY A 110 19.89 21.74 17.12
N ALA A 111 19.21 22.88 17.06
CA ALA A 111 18.23 23.27 18.08
C ALA A 111 16.98 22.38 18.07
N ALA A 112 16.64 21.79 16.92
CA ALA A 112 15.47 20.94 16.72
C ALA A 112 15.79 19.80 15.73
N MET A 113 16.65 18.88 16.15
CA MET A 113 16.94 17.67 15.37
C MET A 113 15.75 16.72 15.43
N THR A 114 15.17 16.37 14.29
CA THR A 114 13.98 15.51 14.24
C THR A 114 14.14 14.37 13.25
N MET A 115 13.44 13.27 13.53
CA MET A 115 13.27 12.13 12.63
C MET A 115 11.79 11.82 12.51
N LYS A 116 11.32 11.44 11.33
CA LYS A 116 9.96 10.92 11.10
C LYS A 116 9.98 9.84 10.03
N VAL A 117 8.90 9.06 9.90
CA VAL A 117 8.70 8.20 8.73
C VAL A 117 8.40 9.09 7.53
N ALA A 118 9.13 8.89 6.42
CA ALA A 118 9.05 9.74 5.25
C ALA A 118 7.73 9.53 4.46
N PRO A 119 7.11 10.59 3.91
CA PRO A 119 5.91 10.46 3.07
C PRO A 119 6.21 9.73 1.76
N LEU A 120 5.18 9.21 1.10
CA LEU A 120 5.33 8.56 -0.19
C LEU A 120 5.68 9.56 -1.31
N GLY A 121 5.28 10.82 -1.15
CA GLY A 121 5.60 11.90 -2.09
C GLY A 121 4.49 12.17 -3.12
N TRP A 122 3.26 11.80 -2.80
CA TRP A 122 2.09 12.17 -3.59
C TRP A 122 1.61 13.58 -3.22
N THR A 123 0.81 14.18 -4.09
CA THR A 123 0.22 15.51 -3.88
C THR A 123 -1.23 15.38 -3.42
N LEU A 124 -1.57 16.09 -2.34
CA LEU A 124 -2.95 16.40 -1.97
C LEU A 124 -3.37 17.67 -2.70
N THR A 125 -4.25 17.54 -3.69
CA THR A 125 -4.66 18.68 -4.52
C THR A 125 -5.83 19.44 -3.91
N HIS A 126 -6.73 18.73 -3.23
CA HIS A 126 -7.92 19.30 -2.59
C HIS A 126 -8.23 18.57 -1.29
N GLU A 127 -8.68 19.30 -0.27
CA GLU A 127 -9.09 18.75 1.02
C GLU A 127 -10.29 19.54 1.56
N SER A 128 -11.26 18.88 2.18
CA SER A 128 -12.38 19.55 2.84
C SER A 128 -11.91 20.22 4.13
N GLY A 129 -12.61 21.25 4.60
CA GLY A 129 -12.24 21.97 5.82
C GLY A 129 -12.21 21.10 7.08
N ASP A 130 -12.92 19.96 7.08
CA ASP A 130 -12.92 18.96 8.16
C ASP A 130 -11.94 17.79 7.93
N GLY A 131 -11.20 17.77 6.82
CA GLY A 131 -10.22 16.75 6.47
C GLY A 131 -10.80 15.37 6.11
N LYS A 132 -12.12 15.26 5.89
CA LYS A 132 -12.79 13.96 5.65
C LYS A 132 -12.87 13.60 4.16
N VAL A 133 -12.75 14.59 3.28
CA VAL A 133 -12.71 14.41 1.83
C VAL A 133 -11.36 14.90 1.32
N ALA A 134 -10.73 14.14 0.43
CA ALA A 134 -9.44 14.49 -0.16
C ALA A 134 -9.32 14.01 -1.61
N ILE A 135 -8.56 14.74 -2.42
CA ILE A 135 -8.17 14.33 -3.77
C ILE A 135 -6.64 14.21 -3.81
N TYR A 136 -6.16 13.01 -4.14
CA TYR A 136 -4.74 12.73 -4.31
C TYR A 136 -4.38 12.53 -5.77
N ARG A 137 -3.16 12.96 -6.11
CA ARG A 137 -2.54 12.75 -7.41
C ARG A 137 -1.04 12.53 -7.22
N PRO A 138 -0.41 11.66 -8.02
CA PRO A 138 1.05 11.61 -8.12
C PRO A 138 1.67 12.98 -8.41
N ALA A 139 2.87 13.23 -7.88
CA ALA A 139 3.55 14.52 -8.03
C ALA A 139 4.04 14.79 -9.46
N ASN A 140 4.48 13.76 -10.19
CA ASN A 140 4.94 13.91 -11.57
C ASN A 140 3.77 13.89 -12.56
N VAL A 141 3.12 15.04 -12.75
CA VAL A 141 1.93 15.20 -13.61
C VAL A 141 2.20 14.86 -15.09
N SER A 142 3.44 14.98 -15.57
CA SER A 142 3.77 14.70 -16.98
C SER A 142 3.78 13.21 -17.30
N GLU A 143 4.23 12.39 -16.35
CA GLU A 143 4.19 10.93 -16.44
C GLU A 143 2.85 10.35 -15.96
N SER A 144 2.18 11.08 -15.07
CA SER A 144 0.90 10.68 -14.50
C SER A 144 -0.24 11.07 -15.44
N GLY A 145 -1.12 10.13 -15.78
CA GLY A 145 -2.27 10.37 -16.64
C GLY A 145 -3.27 11.42 -16.09
N ASN A 146 -4.42 11.62 -16.71
CA ASN A 146 -5.37 12.69 -16.33
C ASN A 146 -6.21 12.40 -15.08
N VAL A 147 -6.05 11.21 -14.48
CA VAL A 147 -6.92 10.71 -13.42
C VAL A 147 -6.38 11.08 -12.03
N SER A 148 -7.29 11.37 -11.10
CA SER A 148 -6.98 11.57 -9.69
C SER A 148 -7.88 10.67 -8.84
N TRP A 149 -7.49 10.43 -7.59
CA TRP A 149 -8.25 9.59 -6.65
C TRP A 149 -8.90 10.46 -5.59
N ARG A 150 -10.23 10.49 -5.60
CA ARG A 150 -11.03 11.16 -4.56
C ARG A 150 -11.43 10.15 -3.50
N PHE A 151 -11.22 10.52 -2.24
CA PHE A 151 -11.70 9.80 -1.07
C PHE A 151 -12.72 10.64 -0.34
N ASP A 152 -13.83 10.03 0.05
CA ASP A 152 -14.86 10.63 0.87
C ASP A 152 -15.20 9.69 2.03
N ASN A 153 -14.64 10.03 3.19
CA ASN A 153 -14.85 9.34 4.44
C ASN A 153 -15.74 10.18 5.38
N THR A 154 -16.70 10.95 4.84
CA THR A 154 -17.73 11.58 5.66
C THR A 154 -18.75 10.53 6.13
N ALA A 155 -19.51 10.84 7.18
CA ALA A 155 -20.64 10.02 7.62
C ALA A 155 -21.88 10.19 6.69
N PHE A 156 -21.70 9.98 5.38
CA PHE A 156 -22.77 10.08 4.40
C PHE A 156 -23.81 8.95 4.55
N SER A 157 -24.99 9.11 3.94
CA SER A 157 -26.02 8.06 3.94
C SER A 157 -25.51 6.78 3.25
N GLY A 158 -25.42 5.67 3.99
CA GLY A 158 -24.83 4.42 3.53
C GLY A 158 -23.32 4.27 3.78
N TRP A 159 -22.69 5.22 4.50
CA TRP A 159 -21.31 5.08 4.99
C TRP A 159 -21.16 3.89 5.95
N THR A 160 -22.21 3.61 6.73
CA THR A 160 -22.29 2.46 7.63
C THR A 160 -23.54 1.64 7.36
N GLY A 161 -23.49 0.36 7.75
CA GLY A 161 -24.60 -0.57 7.68
C GLY A 161 -24.30 -1.81 8.51
N SER A 162 -25.35 -2.44 9.02
CA SER A 162 -25.27 -3.72 9.74
C SER A 162 -25.99 -4.77 8.91
N ASN A 163 -25.35 -5.92 8.70
CA ASN A 163 -26.02 -7.05 8.08
C ASN A 163 -27.12 -7.63 9.02
N THR A 164 -27.92 -8.58 8.52
CA THR A 164 -29.00 -9.22 9.28
C THR A 164 -28.53 -9.92 10.57
N TRP A 165 -27.23 -10.20 10.70
CA TRP A 165 -26.61 -10.84 11.87
C TRP A 165 -26.03 -9.85 12.89
N GLY A 166 -26.19 -8.55 12.68
CA GLY A 166 -25.72 -7.52 13.62
C GLY A 166 -24.26 -7.09 13.44
N TYR A 167 -23.60 -7.51 12.37
CA TYR A 167 -22.21 -7.14 12.10
C TYR A 167 -22.14 -5.85 11.28
N GLY A 168 -21.87 -4.73 11.98
CA GLY A 168 -21.65 -3.42 11.36
C GLY A 168 -20.34 -3.30 10.59
N SER A 169 -20.37 -2.59 9.45
CA SER A 169 -19.19 -2.17 8.68
C SER A 169 -19.24 -0.68 8.33
N TYR A 170 -18.08 -0.12 7.95
CA TYR A 170 -17.92 1.27 7.57
C TYR A 170 -17.07 1.38 6.30
N LEU A 171 -17.58 2.05 5.28
CA LEU A 171 -17.02 2.09 3.94
C LEU A 171 -16.91 3.54 3.44
N ALA A 172 -15.71 3.98 3.08
CA ALA A 172 -15.49 5.27 2.44
C ALA A 172 -15.73 5.17 0.93
N LYS A 173 -16.18 6.26 0.30
CA LYS A 173 -16.19 6.32 -1.16
C LYS A 173 -14.77 6.52 -1.68
N VAL A 174 -14.45 5.79 -2.73
CA VAL A 174 -13.22 5.98 -3.50
C VAL A 174 -13.60 6.11 -4.97
N SER A 175 -13.14 7.17 -5.61
CA SER A 175 -13.53 7.51 -6.97
C SER A 175 -12.33 7.86 -7.83
N LEU A 176 -12.35 7.36 -9.06
CA LEU A 176 -11.52 7.86 -10.15
C LEU A 176 -12.20 9.12 -10.69
N VAL A 177 -11.48 10.24 -10.70
CA VAL A 177 -12.00 11.53 -11.15
C VAL A 177 -11.06 12.19 -12.15
N GLU A 178 -11.62 12.94 -13.09
CA GLU A 178 -10.90 13.81 -14.03
C GLU A 178 -11.56 15.20 -14.06
N ASP A 179 -10.96 16.13 -14.82
CA ASP A 179 -11.45 17.52 -14.95
C ASP A 179 -11.76 18.18 -13.59
N VAL A 180 -10.87 17.97 -12.61
CA VAL A 180 -11.04 18.47 -11.25
C VAL A 180 -10.89 19.99 -11.24
N VAL A 181 -11.96 20.70 -10.90
CA VAL A 181 -11.98 22.15 -10.66
C VAL A 181 -11.86 22.44 -9.18
N ASP A 182 -12.61 21.70 -8.35
CA ASP A 182 -12.56 21.75 -6.90
C ASP A 182 -12.96 20.40 -6.29
N ILE A 183 -13.05 20.32 -4.95
CA ILE A 183 -13.33 19.07 -4.22
C ILE A 183 -14.72 18.46 -4.48
N ASN A 184 -15.66 19.26 -4.97
CA ASN A 184 -17.04 18.90 -5.27
C ASN A 184 -17.38 19.02 -6.78
N THR A 185 -16.53 19.68 -7.57
CA THR A 185 -16.70 19.89 -9.01
C THR A 185 -15.64 19.14 -9.81
N PHE A 186 -16.03 18.00 -10.37
CA PHE A 186 -15.17 17.11 -11.15
C PHE A 186 -16.01 16.16 -12.01
N THR A 187 -15.39 15.53 -13.02
CA THR A 187 -15.99 14.44 -13.78
C THR A 187 -15.68 13.11 -13.10
N THR A 188 -16.70 12.32 -12.76
CA THR A 188 -16.50 10.98 -12.17
C THR A 188 -16.33 9.95 -13.29
N ILE A 189 -15.22 9.23 -13.26
CA ILE A 189 -14.95 8.09 -14.15
C ILE A 189 -15.56 6.81 -13.57
N PHE A 190 -15.33 6.59 -12.27
CA PHE A 190 -15.83 5.43 -11.54
C PHE A 190 -15.86 5.75 -10.05
N GLU A 191 -16.85 5.24 -9.33
CA GLU A 191 -16.92 5.32 -7.87
C GLU A 191 -17.20 3.93 -7.30
N HIS A 192 -16.49 3.58 -6.22
CA HIS A 192 -16.81 2.42 -5.39
C HIS A 192 -16.51 2.74 -3.92
N ARG A 193 -16.18 1.70 -3.17
CA ARG A 193 -15.93 1.72 -1.73
C ARG A 193 -14.60 1.08 -1.38
N TRP A 194 -13.97 1.61 -0.34
CA TRP A 194 -12.89 0.97 0.42
C TRP A 194 -13.29 0.82 1.90
N PRO A 195 -12.78 -0.22 2.59
CA PRO A 195 -12.86 -0.32 4.04
C PRO A 195 -12.35 0.94 4.75
N ALA A 196 -13.17 1.52 5.62
CA ALA A 196 -12.87 2.75 6.36
C ALA A 196 -12.78 2.53 7.88
N THR A 197 -12.62 1.26 8.28
CA THR A 197 -12.56 0.86 9.69
C THR A 197 -11.70 -0.39 9.81
N GLN A 198 -11.15 -0.60 11.00
CA GLN A 198 -10.52 -1.84 11.42
C GLN A 198 -11.32 -2.55 12.52
N ARG A 199 -12.59 -2.21 12.68
CA ARG A 199 -13.52 -2.89 13.60
C ARG A 199 -13.43 -4.41 13.42
N TYR A 200 -13.40 -5.11 14.55
CA TYR A 200 -13.23 -6.57 14.65
C TYR A 200 -11.87 -7.13 14.23
N SER A 201 -11.00 -6.38 13.56
CA SER A 201 -9.66 -6.86 13.19
C SER A 201 -8.60 -6.55 14.25
N ASP A 202 -7.40 -7.12 14.06
CA ASP A 202 -6.22 -6.87 14.89
C ASP A 202 -5.60 -5.48 14.66
N LYS A 203 -6.26 -4.62 13.87
CA LYS A 203 -5.81 -3.26 13.53
C LYS A 203 -4.47 -3.21 12.79
N ILE A 204 -4.11 -4.33 12.14
CA ILE A 204 -2.90 -4.46 11.33
C ILE A 204 -3.15 -3.94 9.92
N TRP A 205 -2.23 -3.15 9.40
CA TRP A 205 -2.20 -2.75 8.00
C TRP A 205 -0.77 -2.62 7.46
N ASP A 206 -0.63 -2.78 6.16
CA ASP A 206 0.60 -2.48 5.42
C ASP A 206 0.25 -1.65 4.16
N LEU A 207 1.14 -0.75 3.77
CA LEU A 207 1.05 0.00 2.51
C LEU A 207 2.41 0.00 1.84
N ILE A 208 2.48 -0.29 0.54
CA ILE A 208 3.72 -0.27 -0.23
C ILE A 208 3.44 0.46 -1.53
N GLY A 209 4.30 1.42 -1.91
CA GLY A 209 4.09 2.17 -3.14
C GLY A 209 5.34 2.92 -3.60
N ASP A 210 5.21 3.50 -4.79
CA ASP A 210 6.08 4.53 -5.34
C ASP A 210 5.31 5.86 -5.50
N ASP A 211 5.91 6.81 -6.22
CA ASP A 211 5.35 8.13 -6.47
C ASP A 211 4.12 8.13 -7.41
N GLN A 212 3.72 6.99 -7.95
CA GLN A 212 2.65 6.88 -8.95
C GLN A 212 1.65 5.73 -8.70
N LEU A 213 1.99 4.72 -7.92
CA LEU A 213 1.12 3.60 -7.55
C LEU A 213 1.37 3.09 -6.13
N LEU A 214 0.31 2.69 -5.45
CA LEU A 214 0.38 2.02 -4.15
C LEU A 214 -0.51 0.79 -4.06
N TYR A 215 -0.12 -0.08 -3.14
CA TYR A 215 -0.85 -1.24 -2.66
C TYR A 215 -1.23 -1.02 -1.21
N TRP A 216 -2.51 -1.19 -0.89
CA TRP A 216 -3.06 -1.01 0.44
C TRP A 216 -3.56 -2.35 0.98
N LEU A 217 -3.03 -2.77 2.14
CA LEU A 217 -3.25 -4.09 2.70
C LEU A 217 -3.82 -4.03 4.13
N PRO A 218 -5.07 -3.56 4.32
CA PRO A 218 -5.71 -3.57 5.63
C PRO A 218 -6.11 -4.98 6.01
N SER A 219 -5.88 -5.34 7.28
CA SER A 219 -6.53 -6.51 7.87
C SER A 219 -8.00 -6.21 8.08
N LEU A 220 -8.87 -7.08 7.58
CA LEU A 220 -10.31 -6.92 7.65
C LEU A 220 -10.93 -8.01 8.49
N THR A 221 -12.07 -7.71 9.09
CA THR A 221 -12.93 -8.64 9.84
C THR A 221 -12.26 -9.25 11.08
N ALA A 222 -13.03 -10.04 11.84
CA ALA A 222 -12.58 -10.85 12.98
C ALA A 222 -11.48 -11.87 12.64
N VAL A 223 -11.27 -12.15 11.35
CA VAL A 223 -10.24 -13.09 10.89
C VAL A 223 -8.89 -12.40 10.70
N SER A 224 -8.87 -11.07 10.63
CA SER A 224 -7.65 -10.27 10.49
C SER A 224 -6.80 -10.66 9.28
N TYR A 225 -7.45 -11.03 8.17
CA TYR A 225 -6.78 -11.30 6.91
C TYR A 225 -6.56 -10.01 6.12
N GLN A 226 -5.36 -9.83 5.57
CA GLN A 226 -5.04 -8.66 4.75
C GLN A 226 -5.66 -8.80 3.36
N ALA A 227 -6.66 -7.98 3.08
CA ALA A 227 -7.16 -7.79 1.72
C ALA A 227 -6.16 -6.95 0.92
N VAL A 228 -6.12 -7.07 -0.41
CA VAL A 228 -5.15 -6.32 -1.23
C VAL A 228 -5.89 -5.36 -2.15
N PHE A 229 -5.75 -4.07 -1.86
CA PHE A 229 -6.23 -3.00 -2.71
C PHE A 229 -5.06 -2.34 -3.43
N CYS A 230 -5.36 -1.63 -4.50
CA CYS A 230 -4.38 -0.95 -5.32
C CYS A 230 -5.00 0.32 -5.87
N MET A 231 -4.19 1.37 -5.97
CA MET A 231 -4.54 2.57 -6.73
C MET A 231 -3.30 3.19 -7.34
N GLY A 232 -3.45 3.80 -8.50
CA GLY A 232 -2.38 4.51 -9.17
C GLY A 232 -2.26 4.16 -10.64
N TYR A 233 -1.09 4.42 -11.18
CA TYR A 233 -0.77 4.27 -12.60
C TYR A 233 0.08 3.03 -12.86
N ILE A 234 -0.39 2.16 -13.75
CA ILE A 234 0.38 1.00 -14.24
C ILE A 234 1.48 1.44 -15.21
N ARG A 235 2.45 0.56 -15.50
CA ARG A 235 3.40 0.81 -16.58
C ARG A 235 2.71 0.52 -17.93
N SER A 236 2.13 1.53 -18.57
CA SER A 236 1.43 1.36 -19.85
C SER A 236 2.40 1.07 -20.99
N ILE A 237 2.00 0.20 -21.93
CA ILE A 237 2.72 0.00 -23.19
C ILE A 237 2.40 1.07 -24.23
N ARG A 238 1.31 1.84 -24.03
CA ARG A 238 0.87 2.88 -24.96
C ARG A 238 1.60 4.18 -24.64
N PRO A 239 2.43 4.71 -25.56
CA PRO A 239 3.04 6.03 -25.36
C PRO A 239 1.98 7.12 -25.19
N GLY A 240 2.16 7.99 -24.20
CA GLY A 240 1.22 9.08 -23.90
C GLY A 240 -0.15 8.62 -23.43
N ASP A 241 -0.29 7.40 -22.92
CA ASP A 241 -1.54 6.92 -22.34
C ASP A 241 -1.93 7.78 -21.13
N ARG A 242 -3.02 8.54 -21.23
CA ARG A 242 -3.50 9.38 -20.12
C ARG A 242 -4.46 8.66 -19.16
N TYR A 243 -4.86 7.43 -19.46
CA TYR A 243 -5.89 6.70 -18.73
C TYR A 243 -5.41 5.33 -18.25
N HIS A 244 -4.12 5.18 -17.96
CA HIS A 244 -3.54 3.95 -17.39
C HIS A 244 -3.67 3.89 -15.86
N ALA A 245 -4.70 4.55 -15.32
CA ALA A 245 -5.03 4.55 -13.90
C ALA A 245 -5.87 3.31 -13.55
N VAL A 246 -5.55 2.66 -12.43
CA VAL A 246 -6.27 1.51 -11.90
C VAL A 246 -6.80 1.76 -10.50
N LEU A 247 -7.86 1.03 -10.15
CA LEU A 247 -8.39 0.94 -8.80
C LEU A 247 -8.84 -0.49 -8.54
N CYS A 248 -8.35 -1.07 -7.45
CA CYS A 248 -8.92 -2.27 -6.86
C CYS A 248 -9.90 -1.82 -5.78
N HIS A 249 -11.13 -2.34 -5.76
CA HIS A 249 -12.19 -1.85 -4.87
C HIS A 249 -12.78 -2.93 -3.96
N TYR A 250 -13.62 -2.54 -2.99
CA TYR A 250 -14.30 -3.50 -2.12
C TYR A 250 -15.33 -4.34 -2.89
N SER A 251 -15.81 -5.43 -2.31
CA SER A 251 -16.74 -6.36 -2.98
C SER A 251 -18.14 -5.79 -3.18
N THR A 252 -18.57 -4.85 -2.35
CA THR A 252 -19.92 -4.28 -2.36
C THR A 252 -19.89 -2.78 -2.07
N THR A 253 -20.93 -2.06 -2.50
CA THR A 253 -21.15 -0.65 -2.14
C THR A 253 -22.07 -0.48 -0.93
N ASN A 254 -22.73 -1.57 -0.49
CA ASN A 254 -23.64 -1.59 0.63
C ASN A 254 -22.91 -2.05 1.91
N ALA A 255 -22.78 -1.17 2.90
CA ALA A 255 -22.15 -1.50 4.18
C ALA A 255 -22.94 -2.53 5.01
N GLY A 256 -24.22 -2.76 4.71
CA GLY A 256 -25.08 -3.77 5.36
C GLY A 256 -25.29 -5.04 4.53
N ASP A 257 -24.40 -5.37 3.59
CA ASP A 257 -24.54 -6.55 2.72
C ASP A 257 -24.52 -7.86 3.51
N ASN A 258 -25.52 -8.72 3.28
CA ASN A 258 -25.65 -10.02 3.97
C ASN A 258 -24.61 -11.06 3.54
N SER A 259 -23.95 -10.85 2.39
CA SER A 259 -22.84 -11.68 1.93
C SER A 259 -21.51 -11.31 2.60
N VAL A 260 -21.49 -10.30 3.46
CA VAL A 260 -20.32 -9.77 4.13
C VAL A 260 -20.56 -9.78 5.64
N ALA A 261 -19.67 -10.42 6.40
CA ALA A 261 -19.74 -10.45 7.86
C ALA A 261 -18.38 -10.10 8.45
N TRP A 262 -18.27 -8.91 9.05
CA TRP A 262 -17.02 -8.48 9.65
C TRP A 262 -16.76 -9.07 11.03
N GLY A 263 -17.80 -9.42 11.79
CA GLY A 263 -17.64 -9.91 13.15
C GLY A 263 -17.26 -11.38 13.28
N VAL A 264 -17.25 -12.15 12.19
CA VAL A 264 -17.01 -13.60 12.20
C VAL A 264 -16.31 -14.05 10.92
N ARG A 265 -15.63 -15.21 11.00
CA ARG A 265 -15.14 -15.94 9.82
C ARG A 265 -16.29 -16.66 9.12
N GLU A 266 -16.90 -17.58 9.86
CA GLU A 266 -17.94 -18.47 9.38
C GLU A 266 -19.29 -17.75 9.46
N ASN A 267 -19.58 -16.93 8.44
CA ASN A 267 -20.90 -16.31 8.30
C ASN A 267 -21.99 -17.40 8.30
N PRO A 268 -23.05 -17.29 9.14
CA PRO A 268 -24.17 -18.23 9.13
C PRO A 268 -24.84 -18.44 7.78
N GLY A 269 -24.77 -17.45 6.87
CA GLY A 269 -25.27 -17.55 5.50
C GLY A 269 -24.38 -18.34 4.52
N GLY A 270 -23.27 -18.93 4.97
CA GLY A 270 -22.37 -19.76 4.17
C GLY A 270 -21.41 -19.01 3.23
N VAL A 271 -21.49 -17.68 3.16
CA VAL A 271 -20.63 -16.84 2.30
C VAL A 271 -20.11 -15.65 3.09
N ASN A 272 -18.82 -15.33 2.94
CA ASN A 272 -18.24 -14.11 3.54
C ASN A 272 -17.28 -13.42 2.56
N ASN A 273 -17.83 -12.55 1.71
CA ASN A 273 -17.16 -11.88 0.61
C ASN A 273 -16.47 -10.57 1.03
N CYS A 274 -15.61 -10.61 2.05
CA CYS A 274 -14.97 -9.40 2.58
C CYS A 274 -13.60 -9.08 1.95
N GLY A 275 -13.06 -9.95 1.09
CA GLY A 275 -11.74 -9.79 0.48
C GLY A 275 -11.71 -9.17 -0.92
N THR A 276 -10.53 -9.24 -1.54
CA THR A 276 -10.30 -8.89 -2.94
C THR A 276 -9.52 -10.01 -3.64
N PRO A 277 -9.63 -10.17 -4.97
CA PRO A 277 -8.95 -11.21 -5.70
C PRO A 277 -7.69 -10.74 -6.43
N LEU A 278 -7.03 -9.63 -6.05
CA LEU A 278 -5.96 -9.00 -6.85
C LEU A 278 -4.83 -9.96 -7.28
N THR A 279 -4.53 -10.95 -6.43
CA THR A 279 -3.45 -11.92 -6.67
C THR A 279 -3.89 -13.15 -7.47
N SER A 280 -5.17 -13.27 -7.81
CA SER A 280 -5.64 -14.29 -8.75
C SER A 280 -5.39 -13.88 -10.19
N PHE A 281 -4.96 -14.82 -11.02
CA PHE A 281 -4.84 -14.60 -12.45
C PHE A 281 -6.19 -14.79 -13.13
N ASP A 282 -6.36 -14.21 -14.33
CA ASP A 282 -7.55 -14.40 -15.17
C ASP A 282 -8.88 -14.00 -14.50
N ASN A 283 -8.83 -13.02 -13.59
CA ASN A 283 -9.97 -12.56 -12.82
C ASN A 283 -10.07 -11.02 -12.82
N SER A 284 -11.22 -10.48 -13.22
CA SER A 284 -11.54 -9.03 -13.25
C SER A 284 -12.33 -8.54 -12.04
N SER A 285 -12.80 -9.42 -11.16
CA SER A 285 -13.65 -9.00 -10.05
C SER A 285 -12.92 -8.00 -9.15
N GLN A 286 -13.63 -6.97 -8.71
CA GLN A 286 -13.12 -5.89 -7.86
C GLN A 286 -11.95 -5.09 -8.46
N ARG A 287 -11.84 -5.05 -9.79
CA ARG A 287 -10.77 -4.33 -10.50
C ARG A 287 -11.34 -3.48 -11.62
N VAL A 288 -11.00 -2.21 -11.59
CA VAL A 288 -11.36 -1.26 -12.64
C VAL A 288 -10.13 -0.51 -13.11
N MET A 289 -10.15 -0.09 -14.35
CA MET A 289 -9.19 0.84 -14.92
C MET A 289 -9.89 1.92 -15.72
N ALA A 290 -9.28 3.11 -15.76
CA ALA A 290 -9.83 4.25 -16.47
C ALA A 290 -9.75 4.06 -17.99
N ARG A 291 -10.71 4.68 -18.68
CA ARG A 291 -10.77 4.85 -20.13
C ARG A 291 -11.21 6.26 -20.42
N ALA A 292 -10.74 6.82 -21.52
CA ALA A 292 -11.26 8.10 -21.96
C ALA A 292 -12.75 7.97 -22.27
N TYR A 293 -13.54 8.97 -21.84
CA TYR A 293 -15.00 8.96 -21.99
C TYR A 293 -15.47 8.68 -23.43
N HIS A 294 -14.77 9.24 -24.42
CA HIS A 294 -15.08 9.10 -25.84
C HIS A 294 -14.77 7.72 -26.45
N GLN A 295 -14.10 6.82 -25.72
CA GLN A 295 -13.75 5.49 -26.24
C GLN A 295 -14.67 4.38 -25.73
N LEU A 296 -15.00 4.34 -24.42
CA LEU A 296 -15.79 3.27 -23.79
C LEU A 296 -16.48 3.70 -22.49
N PHE A 297 -17.12 4.87 -22.42
CA PHE A 297 -17.95 5.30 -21.28
C PHE A 297 -17.25 5.25 -19.90
N GLY A 298 -16.03 5.77 -19.80
CA GLY A 298 -15.37 6.03 -18.51
C GLY A 298 -14.46 4.92 -18.01
N SER A 299 -14.92 3.69 -17.80
CA SER A 299 -14.07 2.65 -17.17
C SER A 299 -14.29 1.23 -17.68
N THR A 300 -13.30 0.36 -17.47
CA THR A 300 -13.32 -1.04 -17.91
C THR A 300 -12.61 -1.95 -16.90
N SER A 301 -12.80 -3.25 -17.05
CA SER A 301 -12.15 -4.25 -16.20
C SER A 301 -10.80 -4.72 -16.75
N TRP A 302 -9.95 -5.25 -15.88
CA TRP A 302 -8.63 -5.75 -16.24
C TRP A 302 -8.22 -6.98 -15.41
N TRP A 303 -7.34 -7.81 -15.98
CA TRP A 303 -6.81 -9.02 -15.37
C TRP A 303 -5.30 -8.93 -15.21
N THR A 304 -4.78 -9.66 -14.24
CA THR A 304 -3.37 -10.04 -14.20
C THR A 304 -3.17 -11.37 -14.91
N LYS A 305 -2.02 -11.55 -15.55
CA LYS A 305 -1.60 -12.84 -16.12
C LYS A 305 -0.32 -13.33 -15.46
N GLY A 306 -0.17 -14.64 -15.35
CA GLY A 306 1.00 -15.29 -14.80
C GLY A 306 0.88 -16.80 -14.83
N ILE A 307 1.77 -17.49 -14.12
CA ILE A 307 1.84 -18.95 -14.07
C ILE A 307 1.03 -19.45 -12.87
N GLY A 308 0.22 -20.49 -13.09
CA GLY A 308 -0.68 -21.03 -12.07
C GLY A 308 -2.01 -20.29 -12.00
N SER A 309 -2.78 -20.53 -10.94
CA SER A 309 -4.10 -19.89 -10.77
C SER A 309 -4.03 -18.52 -10.07
N ARG A 310 -2.97 -18.29 -9.31
CA ARG A 310 -2.75 -17.11 -8.47
C ARG A 310 -1.31 -17.05 -8.00
N PHE A 311 -0.93 -15.93 -7.40
CA PHE A 311 0.36 -15.81 -6.73
C PHE A 311 0.46 -16.84 -5.60
N GLY A 312 1.63 -17.42 -5.43
CA GLY A 312 1.92 -18.43 -4.42
C GLY A 312 1.26 -19.79 -4.68
N ALA A 313 0.71 -20.05 -5.87
CA ALA A 313 0.07 -21.31 -6.23
C ALA A 313 0.47 -21.78 -7.64
N GLY A 314 1.51 -22.62 -7.69
CA GLY A 314 1.93 -23.31 -8.90
C GLY A 314 2.89 -24.47 -8.62
N LEU A 315 3.85 -24.27 -7.72
CA LEU A 315 4.86 -25.27 -7.33
C LEU A 315 4.76 -25.58 -5.83
N SER A 316 5.13 -26.81 -5.46
CA SER A 316 5.30 -27.16 -4.05
C SER A 316 6.47 -26.39 -3.45
N VAL A 317 6.38 -26.10 -2.14
CA VAL A 317 7.50 -25.51 -1.40
C VAL A 317 7.82 -26.41 -0.21
N PRO A 318 9.05 -26.97 -0.13
CA PRO A 318 10.10 -26.85 -1.14
C PRO A 318 9.76 -27.60 -2.45
N ASN A 319 10.42 -27.23 -3.54
CA ASN A 319 10.32 -27.99 -4.80
C ASN A 319 11.00 -29.35 -4.65
N GLY A 320 10.32 -30.43 -5.07
CA GLY A 320 10.81 -31.80 -4.81
C GLY A 320 12.14 -32.14 -5.48
N THR A 321 12.46 -31.51 -6.61
CA THR A 321 13.66 -31.85 -7.41
C THR A 321 14.95 -31.26 -6.87
N ASP A 322 14.90 -30.09 -6.25
CA ASP A 322 16.08 -29.31 -5.87
C ASP A 322 15.95 -28.58 -4.53
N ASN A 323 14.86 -28.83 -3.80
CA ASN A 323 14.52 -28.17 -2.55
C ASN A 323 14.35 -26.64 -2.66
N GLY A 324 14.13 -26.12 -3.87
CA GLY A 324 14.11 -24.69 -4.17
C GLY A 324 12.80 -23.97 -3.86
N PHE A 325 12.88 -22.64 -3.77
CA PHE A 325 11.73 -21.73 -3.78
C PHE A 325 11.82 -20.83 -5.01
N TYR A 326 10.75 -20.83 -5.80
CA TYR A 326 10.73 -20.18 -7.11
C TYR A 326 9.80 -18.98 -7.13
N LEU A 327 10.19 -17.98 -7.91
CA LEU A 327 9.49 -16.71 -8.06
C LEU A 327 9.68 -16.19 -9.48
N SER A 328 8.60 -15.64 -10.05
CA SER A 328 8.63 -14.96 -11.33
C SER A 328 9.15 -13.54 -11.13
N THR A 329 10.22 -13.22 -11.84
CA THR A 329 10.83 -11.89 -11.87
C THR A 329 10.24 -11.01 -12.97
N ASP A 330 9.51 -11.61 -13.91
CA ASP A 330 8.90 -10.88 -15.02
C ASP A 330 7.79 -9.95 -14.52
N PRO A 331 7.68 -8.73 -15.08
CA PRO A 331 6.59 -7.81 -14.73
C PRO A 331 5.22 -8.44 -14.95
N ILE A 332 4.31 -8.24 -14.00
CA ILE A 332 2.99 -8.85 -14.04
C ILE A 332 2.12 -8.12 -15.08
N MET A 333 1.76 -8.81 -16.16
CA MET A 333 0.96 -8.23 -17.24
C MET A 333 -0.41 -7.78 -16.75
N VAL A 334 -0.85 -6.63 -17.25
CA VAL A 334 -2.20 -6.08 -17.12
C VAL A 334 -2.89 -6.21 -18.47
N VAL A 335 -3.94 -7.02 -18.50
CA VAL A 335 -4.73 -7.29 -19.71
C VAL A 335 -6.13 -6.72 -19.54
N GLU A 336 -6.47 -5.73 -20.35
CA GLU A 336 -7.77 -5.10 -20.41
C GLU A 336 -8.79 -6.02 -21.10
N ASN A 337 -9.96 -6.18 -20.47
CA ASN A 337 -11.05 -7.05 -20.95
C ASN A 337 -10.57 -8.45 -21.38
N GLY A 338 -9.53 -8.94 -20.71
CA GLY A 338 -9.00 -10.30 -20.83
C GLY A 338 -8.20 -10.66 -22.07
N SER A 339 -8.14 -9.79 -23.07
CA SER A 339 -7.48 -10.07 -24.36
C SER A 339 -6.61 -8.93 -24.90
N HIS A 340 -6.62 -7.76 -24.26
CA HIS A 340 -5.87 -6.59 -24.74
C HIS A 340 -4.76 -6.21 -23.76
N LEU A 341 -3.50 -6.49 -24.10
CA LEU A 341 -2.37 -6.08 -23.26
C LEU A 341 -2.38 -4.55 -23.12
N ARG A 342 -2.42 -4.05 -21.88
CA ARG A 342 -2.37 -2.62 -21.58
C ARG A 342 -1.04 -2.19 -20.99
N GLY A 343 -0.39 -3.05 -20.23
CA GLY A 343 0.77 -2.67 -19.44
C GLY A 343 1.21 -3.73 -18.46
N TYR A 344 1.92 -3.30 -17.44
CA TYR A 344 2.43 -4.14 -16.37
C TYR A 344 2.19 -3.50 -15.00
N MET A 345 1.87 -4.32 -14.00
CA MET A 345 1.75 -3.87 -12.61
C MET A 345 3.14 -3.57 -12.04
N PRO A 346 3.40 -2.33 -11.58
CA PRO A 346 4.66 -1.95 -10.96
C PRO A 346 4.90 -2.69 -9.63
N GLY A 347 6.14 -3.09 -9.37
CA GLY A 347 6.60 -3.50 -8.04
C GLY A 347 6.25 -4.89 -7.54
N LEU A 348 5.37 -5.63 -8.24
CA LEU A 348 4.98 -6.98 -7.84
C LEU A 348 6.03 -8.01 -8.25
N ILE A 349 6.32 -8.92 -7.33
CA ILE A 349 7.03 -10.16 -7.56
C ILE A 349 6.03 -11.29 -7.28
N CYS A 350 5.97 -12.28 -8.16
CA CYS A 350 5.03 -13.40 -8.02
C CYS A 350 5.78 -14.65 -7.53
N PRO A 351 5.67 -15.00 -6.23
CA PRO A 351 5.99 -16.34 -5.75
C PRO A 351 5.25 -17.41 -6.54
N LEU A 352 5.93 -18.52 -6.87
CA LEU A 352 5.27 -19.70 -7.46
C LEU A 352 4.77 -20.69 -6.39
N GLY A 353 5.08 -20.44 -5.12
CA GLY A 353 4.56 -21.18 -3.98
C GLY A 353 4.39 -20.29 -2.74
N ASP A 354 3.74 -20.81 -1.70
CA ASP A 354 3.38 -20.06 -0.50
C ASP A 354 4.20 -20.54 0.72
N ILE A 355 4.91 -19.61 1.37
CA ILE A 355 5.62 -19.86 2.64
C ILE A 355 4.99 -19.00 3.73
N THR A 356 4.21 -19.62 4.61
CA THR A 356 3.46 -18.92 5.66
C THR A 356 4.36 -18.09 6.58
N ALA A 357 5.55 -18.63 6.91
CA ALA A 357 6.53 -18.00 7.79
C ALA A 357 7.20 -16.74 7.22
N TRP A 358 7.01 -16.42 5.93
CA TRP A 358 7.59 -15.24 5.27
C TRP A 358 6.66 -14.02 5.31
N HIS A 359 5.45 -14.19 5.84
CA HIS A 359 4.48 -13.11 6.00
C HIS A 359 5.08 -11.91 6.77
N ARG A 360 5.01 -10.72 6.16
CA ARG A 360 5.49 -9.42 6.66
C ARG A 360 7.00 -9.36 6.96
N LYS A 361 7.79 -10.17 6.26
CA LYS A 361 9.26 -10.17 6.36
C LYS A 361 9.91 -9.57 5.12
N ASN A 362 11.08 -8.99 5.34
CA ASN A 362 11.94 -8.47 4.27
C ASN A 362 13.12 -9.41 4.08
N PHE A 363 13.51 -9.61 2.83
CA PHE A 363 14.68 -10.38 2.43
C PHE A 363 15.49 -9.55 1.45
N ALA A 364 16.80 -9.58 1.58
CA ALA A 364 17.72 -8.97 0.62
C ALA A 364 18.47 -10.08 -0.13
N ASP A 365 18.81 -9.81 -1.38
CA ASP A 365 19.73 -10.61 -2.18
C ASP A 365 19.34 -12.09 -2.26
N LEU A 366 18.04 -12.35 -2.45
CA LEU A 366 17.59 -13.70 -2.79
C LEU A 366 18.30 -14.16 -4.08
N PRO A 367 18.69 -15.44 -4.21
CA PRO A 367 19.48 -15.90 -5.35
C PRO A 367 18.89 -15.56 -6.73
N ALA A 368 17.56 -15.54 -6.87
CA ALA A 368 16.86 -15.19 -8.10
C ALA A 368 16.70 -13.68 -8.34
N LEU A 369 16.98 -12.85 -7.33
CA LEU A 369 16.81 -11.40 -7.35
C LEU A 369 17.99 -10.71 -6.64
N PRO A 370 19.22 -10.82 -7.18
CA PRO A 370 20.41 -10.19 -6.60
C PRO A 370 20.29 -8.66 -6.63
N GLY A 371 20.75 -7.99 -5.58
CA GLY A 371 20.70 -6.54 -5.43
C GLY A 371 19.30 -5.99 -5.13
N LYS A 372 18.32 -6.86 -4.88
CA LYS A 372 16.94 -6.47 -4.56
C LYS A 372 16.60 -6.81 -3.12
N LYS A 373 15.79 -5.93 -2.52
CA LYS A 373 15.16 -6.11 -1.23
C LYS A 373 13.67 -6.29 -1.43
N ILE A 374 13.13 -7.36 -0.88
CA ILE A 374 11.78 -7.82 -1.17
C ILE A 374 11.02 -7.93 0.14
N ARG A 375 9.84 -7.33 0.19
CA ARG A 375 8.89 -7.54 1.28
C ARG A 375 7.88 -8.58 0.85
N PHE A 376 7.76 -9.67 1.59
CA PHE A 376 6.68 -10.63 1.39
C PHE A 376 5.52 -10.37 2.33
N ILE A 377 4.30 -10.40 1.79
CA ILE A 377 3.06 -10.30 2.55
C ILE A 377 2.10 -11.36 2.02
N ARG A 378 1.30 -11.94 2.92
CA ARG A 378 0.21 -12.85 2.51
C ARG A 378 -1.07 -12.06 2.43
N GLY A 379 -1.58 -11.89 1.22
CA GLY A 379 -2.81 -11.16 0.95
C GLY A 379 -3.90 -12.07 0.40
N LEU A 380 -5.16 -11.66 0.53
CA LEU A 380 -6.29 -12.41 -0.02
C LEU A 380 -6.19 -12.55 -1.54
N TYR A 381 -6.47 -13.76 -2.04
CA TYR A 381 -6.58 -14.07 -3.47
C TYR A 381 -8.01 -14.21 -3.96
N GLN A 382 -8.99 -14.17 -3.07
CA GLN A 382 -10.41 -14.20 -3.41
C GLN A 382 -11.26 -13.45 -2.39
N PRO A 383 -12.48 -13.03 -2.75
CA PRO A 383 -13.36 -12.31 -1.83
C PRO A 383 -13.88 -13.19 -0.70
N ASN A 384 -14.24 -14.44 -0.99
CA ASN A 384 -14.84 -15.35 -0.02
C ASN A 384 -13.78 -15.90 0.94
N ILE A 385 -13.97 -15.67 2.23
CA ILE A 385 -13.11 -16.19 3.30
C ILE A 385 -13.77 -17.30 4.12
N HIS A 386 -14.99 -17.70 3.77
CA HIS A 386 -15.74 -18.74 4.47
C HIS A 386 -15.05 -20.10 4.33
N SER A 387 -14.91 -20.84 5.43
CA SER A 387 -14.35 -22.21 5.51
C SER A 387 -12.91 -22.44 5.00
N ILE A 388 -12.22 -21.47 4.40
CA ILE A 388 -10.83 -21.61 3.91
C ILE A 388 -9.92 -20.45 4.32
N ASP A 389 -8.59 -20.66 4.39
CA ASP A 389 -7.62 -19.56 4.42
C ASP A 389 -7.36 -19.14 2.98
N SER A 390 -7.91 -18.00 2.58
CA SER A 390 -7.83 -17.49 1.22
C SER A 390 -6.67 -16.51 1.00
N ARG A 391 -5.59 -16.61 1.78
CA ARG A 391 -4.37 -15.82 1.59
C ARG A 391 -3.29 -16.58 0.82
N SER A 392 -2.46 -15.85 0.07
CA SER A 392 -1.25 -16.37 -0.56
C SER A 392 -0.14 -15.32 -0.58
N LEU A 393 1.11 -15.79 -0.68
CA LEU A 393 2.30 -14.94 -0.66
C LEU A 393 2.39 -14.03 -1.90
N ILE A 394 2.74 -12.77 -1.66
CA ILE A 394 2.99 -11.72 -2.65
C ILE A 394 4.33 -11.08 -2.29
N GLY A 395 5.19 -10.81 -3.27
CA GLY A 395 6.42 -10.05 -3.06
C GLY A 395 6.31 -8.62 -3.58
N PHE A 396 6.97 -7.69 -2.90
CA PHE A 396 7.12 -6.29 -3.34
C PHE A 396 8.59 -5.91 -3.38
N ASP A 397 9.09 -5.40 -4.51
CA ASP A 397 10.45 -4.82 -4.61
C ASP A 397 10.50 -3.49 -3.87
N LEU A 398 11.33 -3.39 -2.81
CA LEU A 398 11.52 -2.20 -1.98
C LEU A 398 12.64 -1.27 -2.46
N ASN A 399 13.47 -1.70 -3.43
CA ASN A 399 14.52 -0.86 -4.00
C ASN A 399 13.95 0.09 -5.06
N GLY A 400 13.15 -0.46 -5.97
CA GLY A 400 12.73 0.26 -7.17
C GLY A 400 13.91 0.70 -8.05
N PRO A 401 13.75 1.76 -8.88
CA PRO A 401 12.44 2.33 -9.24
C PRO A 401 11.59 1.27 -9.95
N TRP A 402 10.27 1.40 -9.87
CA TRP A 402 9.38 0.45 -10.56
C TRP A 402 9.13 0.80 -12.03
N ARG A 403 9.60 1.97 -12.48
CA ARG A 403 9.38 2.54 -13.81
C ARG A 403 10.58 3.38 -14.25
#